data_AF-X1HUL0-F1
#
_entry.id   AF-X1HUL0-F1
#
_cell.length_a   1.000
_cell.length_b   1.000
_cell.length_c   1.000
_cell.angle_alpha   90.00
_cell.angle_beta   90.00
_cell.angle_gamma   90.00
#
_symmetry.space_group_name_H-M   'P 1'
#
loop_
_entity.id
_entity.type
_entity.pdbx_description
1 polymer ?
#
loop_
_entity_poly.entity_id
_entity_poly.type
_entity_poly.pdbx_seq_one_letter_code
_entity_poly.pdbx_strand_id
1 'polypeptide(L)'
;CLFEGTNISEGRGTANPFEYIGAPWIDPFKLNEYMKEKALAEILFRPVFFVPTFSKYKGVECGGVQVLIKDRDKLDSYLTGLTLLRAILYLYPNEKIWLEPGEGDKYFFDLLMGTDQARKELNKGKEPIDIINSWQKDKEQFMSVRRKYLMY
;
A
#
# COMPACT_ATOMS: atom_id res chain seq x y z
N CYS A 1 5.53 -0.19 -6.46
CA CYS A 1 4.26 -0.29 -5.70
C CYS A 1 4.60 -0.50 -4.23
N LEU A 2 3.89 0.13 -3.27
CA LEU A 2 4.21 0.05 -1.83
C LEU A 2 4.30 -1.40 -1.31
N PHE A 3 3.37 -2.25 -1.74
CA PHE A 3 3.27 -3.64 -1.28
C PHE A 3 4.41 -4.53 -1.79
N GLU A 4 5.19 -4.11 -2.80
CA GLU A 4 6.34 -4.90 -3.27
C GLU A 4 7.43 -5.02 -2.19
N GLY A 5 7.55 -4.02 -1.30
CA GLY A 5 8.44 -4.05 -0.14
C GLY A 5 7.92 -4.83 1.07
N THR A 6 6.76 -5.48 0.94
CA THR A 6 6.12 -6.22 2.03
C THR A 6 5.89 -7.68 1.66
N ASN A 7 5.59 -8.52 2.64
CA ASN A 7 5.20 -9.90 2.43
C ASN A 7 3.75 -10.06 1.92
N ILE A 8 3.02 -8.97 1.65
CA ILE A 8 1.63 -9.00 1.18
C ILE A 8 1.62 -9.11 -0.35
N SER A 9 0.77 -9.96 -0.91
CA SER A 9 0.59 -10.07 -2.37
C SER A 9 -0.14 -8.84 -2.90
N GLU A 10 0.44 -8.22 -3.93
CA GLU A 10 -0.17 -7.18 -4.74
C GLU A 10 -0.93 -7.74 -5.96
N GLY A 11 -1.40 -8.99 -5.89
CA GLY A 11 -2.27 -9.58 -6.92
C GLY A 11 -1.54 -10.09 -8.16
N ARG A 12 -0.21 -9.94 -8.24
CA ARG A 12 0.60 -10.62 -9.27
C ARG A 12 0.36 -12.13 -9.21
N GLY A 13 0.31 -12.79 -10.37
CA GLY A 13 -0.11 -14.18 -10.46
C GLY A 13 -1.62 -14.38 -10.61
N THR A 14 -2.42 -13.31 -10.62
CA THR A 14 -3.86 -13.37 -10.90
C THR A 14 -4.21 -12.55 -12.14
N ALA A 15 -5.51 -12.52 -12.51
CA ALA A 15 -6.01 -11.64 -13.57
C ALA A 15 -6.11 -10.16 -13.16
N ASN A 16 -5.91 -9.82 -11.88
CA ASN A 16 -6.10 -8.47 -11.34
C ASN A 16 -4.85 -7.98 -10.57
N PRO A 17 -3.67 -7.90 -11.23
CA PRO A 17 -2.46 -7.40 -10.59
C PRO A 17 -2.61 -5.92 -10.20
N PHE A 18 -2.07 -5.57 -9.03
CA PHE A 18 -2.16 -4.26 -8.38
C PHE A 18 -3.56 -3.80 -7.97
N GLU A 19 -4.60 -4.56 -8.30
CA GLU A 19 -5.95 -4.34 -7.80
C GLU A 19 -6.25 -5.19 -6.58
N TYR A 20 -5.69 -6.41 -6.51
CA TYR A 20 -5.83 -7.29 -5.36
C TYR A 20 -4.68 -7.08 -4.38
N ILE A 21 -5.01 -6.85 -3.11
CA ILE A 21 -4.05 -6.76 -2.02
C ILE A 21 -4.44 -7.79 -0.96
N GLY A 22 -3.58 -8.76 -0.67
CA GLY A 22 -3.93 -9.85 0.24
C GLY A 22 -2.78 -10.77 0.64
N ALA A 23 -3.03 -11.64 1.62
CA ALA A 23 -2.09 -12.65 2.09
C ALA A 23 -2.86 -13.82 2.73
N PRO A 24 -2.26 -15.00 2.93
CA PRO A 24 -2.94 -16.17 3.50
C PRO A 24 -3.51 -15.96 4.91
N TRP A 25 -2.91 -15.02 5.66
CA TRP A 25 -3.28 -14.68 7.03
C TRP A 25 -4.26 -13.51 7.13
N ILE A 26 -4.64 -12.89 6.01
CA ILE A 26 -5.61 -11.79 5.99
C ILE A 26 -7.04 -12.34 5.94
N ASP A 27 -7.86 -11.89 6.88
CA ASP A 27 -9.31 -12.02 6.83
C ASP A 27 -9.89 -10.92 5.92
N PRO A 28 -10.45 -11.28 4.75
CA PRO A 28 -10.92 -10.30 3.77
C PRO A 28 -12.09 -9.47 4.28
N PHE A 29 -12.98 -10.05 5.09
CA PHE A 29 -14.15 -9.34 5.61
C PHE A 29 -13.75 -8.37 6.71
N LYS A 30 -12.88 -8.79 7.64
CA LYS A 30 -12.37 -7.92 8.70
C LYS A 30 -11.61 -6.71 8.14
N LEU A 31 -10.75 -6.93 7.14
CA LEU A 31 -10.02 -5.85 6.48
C LEU A 31 -10.97 -4.90 5.73
N ASN A 32 -11.93 -5.46 5.00
CA ASN A 32 -12.92 -4.66 4.27
C ASN A 32 -13.79 -3.79 5.19
N GLU A 33 -14.29 -4.34 6.30
CA GLU A 33 -15.08 -3.57 7.27
C GLU A 33 -14.25 -2.42 7.86
N TYR A 34 -13.00 -2.69 8.27
CA TYR A 34 -12.12 -1.65 8.80
C TYR A 34 -11.85 -0.53 7.77
N MET A 35 -11.69 -0.89 6.49
CA MET A 35 -11.41 0.08 5.43
C MET A 35 -12.62 0.94 5.05
N LYS A 36 -13.86 0.45 5.24
CA LYS A 36 -15.07 1.26 5.04
C LYS A 36 -15.11 2.49 5.96
N GLU A 37 -14.57 2.38 7.17
CA GLU A 37 -14.56 3.46 8.16
C GLU A 37 -13.52 4.56 7.85
N LYS A 38 -12.57 4.33 6.93
CA LYS A 38 -11.47 5.26 6.64
C LYS A 38 -11.78 6.37 5.64
N ALA A 39 -13.05 6.51 5.23
CA ALA A 39 -13.56 7.63 4.43
C ALA A 39 -12.78 7.93 3.13
N LEU A 40 -12.34 6.91 2.40
CA LEU A 40 -11.74 7.07 1.07
C LEU A 40 -12.85 7.19 0.02
N ALA A 41 -13.42 8.40 -0.14
CA ALA A 41 -14.64 8.65 -0.93
C ALA A 41 -14.60 8.05 -2.35
N GLU A 42 -13.43 8.11 -3.00
CA GLU A 42 -13.23 7.72 -4.39
C GLU A 42 -12.84 6.25 -4.59
N ILE A 43 -12.76 5.46 -3.51
CA ILE A 43 -12.40 4.05 -3.55
C ILE A 43 -13.51 3.21 -2.92
N LEU A 44 -13.76 2.03 -3.51
CA LEU A 44 -14.47 0.94 -2.87
C LEU A 44 -13.50 -0.20 -2.63
N PHE A 45 -13.64 -0.85 -1.48
CA PHE A 45 -13.01 -2.14 -1.23
C PHE A 45 -14.05 -3.24 -1.39
N ARG A 46 -13.63 -4.36 -1.97
CA ARG A 46 -14.43 -5.58 -2.06
C ARG A 46 -13.62 -6.72 -1.46
N PRO A 47 -14.14 -7.49 -0.50
CA PRO A 47 -13.44 -8.66 0.02
C PRO A 47 -13.23 -9.68 -1.10
N VAL A 48 -12.03 -10.28 -1.17
CA VAL A 48 -11.68 -11.28 -2.18
C VAL A 48 -10.85 -12.41 -1.59
N PHE A 49 -11.01 -13.60 -2.18
CA PHE A 49 -10.08 -14.72 -2.05
C PHE A 49 -9.43 -14.94 -3.41
N PHE A 50 -8.13 -15.22 -3.44
CA PHE A 50 -7.40 -15.48 -4.69
C PHE A 50 -6.18 -16.38 -4.48
N VAL A 51 -5.81 -17.12 -5.52
CA VAL A 51 -4.61 -17.99 -5.53
C VAL A 51 -3.66 -17.50 -6.64
N PRO A 52 -2.51 -16.90 -6.30
CA PRO A 52 -1.50 -16.50 -7.28
C PRO A 52 -0.90 -17.70 -8.02
N THR A 53 -0.69 -17.56 -9.33
CA THR A 53 0.01 -18.55 -10.17
C THR A 53 1.54 -18.36 -10.21
N PHE A 54 2.02 -17.17 -9.82
CA PHE A 54 3.45 -16.84 -9.66
C PHE A 54 3.63 -15.71 -8.64
N SER A 55 4.88 -15.36 -8.33
CA SER A 55 5.24 -14.35 -7.31
C SER A 55 4.87 -14.79 -5.89
N LYS A 56 4.59 -13.83 -5.00
CA LYS A 56 4.25 -14.05 -3.60
C LYS A 56 3.05 -15.00 -3.46
N TYR A 57 3.17 -15.93 -2.53
CA TYR A 57 2.13 -16.90 -2.19
C TYR A 57 1.63 -17.74 -3.38
N LYS A 58 2.51 -18.04 -4.35
CA LYS A 58 2.21 -18.95 -5.46
C LYS A 58 1.58 -20.26 -4.95
N GLY A 59 0.39 -20.58 -5.47
CA GLY A 59 -0.34 -21.80 -5.14
C GLY A 59 -1.00 -21.82 -3.75
N VAL A 60 -0.96 -20.71 -3.02
CA VAL A 60 -1.56 -20.57 -1.69
C VAL A 60 -2.73 -19.59 -1.76
N GLU A 61 -3.86 -19.96 -1.17
CA GLU A 61 -5.02 -19.07 -1.07
C GLU A 61 -4.70 -17.87 -0.18
N CYS A 62 -5.01 -16.69 -0.69
CA CYS A 62 -4.88 -15.41 -0.01
C CYS A 62 -6.27 -14.83 0.20
N GLY A 63 -6.55 -14.37 1.42
CA GLY A 63 -7.64 -13.43 1.67
C GLY A 63 -7.15 -11.99 1.51
N GLY A 64 -8.04 -11.07 1.14
CA GLY A 64 -7.69 -9.67 0.98
C GLY A 64 -8.83 -8.80 0.48
N VAL A 65 -8.46 -7.69 -0.14
CA VAL A 65 -9.40 -6.75 -0.76
C VAL A 65 -9.02 -6.47 -2.21
N GLN A 66 -10.02 -6.31 -3.07
CA GLN A 66 -9.86 -5.62 -4.34
C GLN A 66 -10.09 -4.12 -4.13
N VAL A 67 -9.21 -3.31 -4.70
CA VAL A 67 -9.33 -1.86 -4.76
C VAL A 67 -10.07 -1.48 -6.05
N LEU A 68 -11.24 -0.86 -5.91
CA LEU A 68 -12.07 -0.41 -7.02
C LEU A 68 -12.11 1.12 -7.02
N ILE A 69 -11.70 1.73 -8.13
CA ILE A 69 -11.64 3.19 -8.28
C ILE A 69 -12.97 3.70 -8.82
N LYS A 70 -13.61 4.66 -8.12
CA LYS A 70 -14.84 5.31 -8.58
C LYS A 70 -14.55 6.46 -9.56
N ASP A 71 -13.62 7.33 -9.17
CA ASP A 71 -13.22 8.52 -9.93
C ASP A 71 -11.69 8.61 -9.93
N ARG A 72 -11.10 8.43 -11.11
CA ARG A 72 -9.65 8.42 -11.29
C ARG A 72 -9.03 9.81 -11.08
N ASP A 73 -9.73 10.88 -11.45
CA ASP A 73 -9.16 12.22 -11.46
C ASP A 73 -9.09 12.83 -10.05
N LYS A 74 -9.86 12.26 -9.11
CA LYS A 74 -9.86 12.64 -7.69
C LYS A 74 -9.10 11.65 -6.79
N LEU A 75 -8.56 10.58 -7.36
CA LEU A 75 -7.88 9.55 -6.61
C LEU A 75 -6.55 10.05 -6.04
N ASP A 76 -6.41 10.00 -4.71
CA ASP A 76 -5.10 9.94 -4.07
C ASP A 76 -4.68 8.48 -3.89
N SER A 77 -4.00 7.93 -4.90
CA SER A 77 -3.55 6.53 -4.89
C SER A 77 -2.56 6.26 -3.77
N TYR A 78 -1.82 7.29 -3.38
CA TYR A 78 -0.74 7.15 -2.41
C TYR A 78 -1.29 7.09 -0.99
N LEU A 79 -2.20 8.02 -0.65
CA LEU A 79 -2.97 7.98 0.59
C LEU A 79 -3.74 6.67 0.72
N THR A 80 -4.36 6.21 -0.37
CA THR A 80 -5.08 4.93 -0.40
C THR A 80 -4.16 3.76 -0.04
N GLY A 81 -3.00 3.66 -0.68
CA GLY A 81 -2.03 2.60 -0.43
C GLY A 81 -1.47 2.62 0.99
N LEU A 82 -1.08 3.80 1.50
CA LEU A 82 -0.60 3.93 2.89
C LEU A 82 -1.70 3.62 3.91
N THR A 83 -2.94 4.04 3.64
CA THR A 83 -4.09 3.74 4.51
C THR A 83 -4.36 2.25 4.60
N LEU A 84 -4.34 1.56 3.46
CA LEU A 84 -4.50 0.11 3.44
C LEU A 84 -3.35 -0.61 4.17
N LEU A 85 -2.11 -0.17 3.94
CA LEU A 85 -0.96 -0.75 4.64
C LEU A 85 -1.01 -0.51 6.17
N ARG A 86 -1.40 0.70 6.60
CA ARG A 86 -1.60 1.06 8.01
C ARG A 86 -2.71 0.22 8.66
N ALA A 87 -3.80 -0.04 7.94
CA ALA A 87 -4.88 -0.92 8.38
C ALA A 87 -4.39 -2.35 8.59
N ILE A 88 -3.60 -2.89 7.66
CA ILE A 88 -3.05 -4.24 7.78
C ILE A 88 -2.08 -4.31 8.98
N LEU A 89 -1.18 -3.33 9.15
CA LEU A 89 -0.30 -3.24 10.32
C LEU A 89 -1.08 -3.19 11.64
N TYR A 90 -2.25 -2.53 11.66
CA TYR A 90 -3.10 -2.45 12.84
C TYR A 90 -3.81 -3.78 13.16
N LEU A 91 -4.42 -4.39 12.14
CA LEU A 91 -5.28 -5.56 12.31
C LEU A 91 -4.48 -6.85 12.55
N TYR A 92 -3.23 -6.88 12.11
CA TYR A 92 -2.34 -8.04 12.14
C TYR A 92 -0.96 -7.69 12.74
N PRO A 93 -0.89 -7.22 14.01
CA PRO A 93 0.35 -6.70 14.61
C PRO A 93 1.44 -7.76 14.84
N ASN A 94 1.08 -9.04 14.82
CA ASN A 94 2.00 -10.16 15.00
C ASN A 94 2.64 -10.63 13.68
N GLU A 95 2.18 -10.12 12.54
CA GLU A 95 2.67 -10.52 11.22
C GLU A 95 3.93 -9.76 10.84
N LYS A 96 4.90 -10.48 10.28
CA LYS A 96 6.14 -9.90 9.77
C LYS A 96 5.92 -9.28 8.39
N ILE A 97 5.33 -8.09 8.38
CA ILE A 97 4.87 -7.43 7.14
C ILE A 97 6.02 -6.98 6.25
N TRP A 98 7.10 -6.44 6.83
CA TRP A 98 8.24 -5.95 6.05
C TRP A 98 9.08 -7.14 5.58
N LEU A 99 9.45 -7.17 4.29
CA LEU A 99 10.44 -8.14 3.82
C LEU A 99 11.77 -7.90 4.54
N GLU A 100 12.49 -8.97 4.85
CA GLU A 100 13.81 -8.85 5.48
C GLU A 100 14.74 -7.95 4.63
N PRO A 101 15.57 -7.12 5.28
CA PRO A 101 16.44 -6.20 4.59
C PRO A 101 17.40 -6.94 3.65
N GLY A 102 17.65 -6.32 2.49
CA GLY A 102 18.58 -6.85 1.49
C GLY A 102 20.00 -6.36 1.70
N GLU A 103 20.70 -6.16 0.58
CA GLU A 103 22.06 -5.63 0.58
C GLU A 103 22.15 -4.27 1.31
N GLY A 104 23.17 -4.12 2.16
CA GLY A 104 23.39 -2.91 2.93
C GLY A 104 22.39 -2.67 4.07
N ASP A 105 21.70 -3.71 4.53
CA ASP A 105 20.74 -3.68 5.65
C ASP A 105 19.55 -2.72 5.40
N LYS A 106 19.15 -2.60 4.12
CA LYS A 106 18.04 -1.73 3.71
C LYS A 106 16.81 -2.55 3.36
N TYR A 107 15.67 -2.16 3.94
CA TYR A 107 14.37 -2.69 3.54
C TYR A 107 14.05 -2.25 2.11
N PHE A 108 13.57 -3.18 1.29
CA PHE A 108 13.16 -2.85 -0.08
C PHE A 108 12.04 -1.78 -0.11
N PHE A 109 11.17 -1.79 0.90
CA PHE A 109 10.19 -0.71 1.09
C PHE A 109 10.87 0.67 1.20
N ASP A 110 11.92 0.80 2.02
CA ASP A 110 12.61 2.08 2.22
C ASP A 110 13.31 2.55 0.92
N LEU A 111 13.78 1.61 0.10
CA LEU A 111 14.34 1.90 -1.23
C LEU A 111 13.29 2.41 -2.20
N LEU A 112 12.10 1.79 -2.23
CA LEU A 112 10.97 2.26 -3.05
C LEU A 112 10.48 3.65 -2.62
N MET A 113 10.51 3.90 -1.32
CA MET A 113 10.12 5.17 -0.71
C MET A 113 11.17 6.28 -0.90
N GLY A 114 12.42 5.92 -1.16
CA GLY A 114 13.56 6.85 -1.10
C GLY A 114 13.90 7.33 0.32
N THR A 115 13.30 6.74 1.35
CA THR A 115 13.48 7.10 2.77
C THR A 115 12.99 5.98 3.68
N ASP A 116 13.56 5.87 4.88
CA ASP A 116 13.08 4.95 5.92
C ASP A 116 11.98 5.53 6.81
N GLN A 117 11.72 6.84 6.68
CA GLN A 117 10.82 7.56 7.57
C GLN A 117 9.39 7.02 7.49
N ALA A 118 8.88 6.77 6.29
CA ALA A 118 7.51 6.28 6.13
C ALA A 118 7.27 4.94 6.84
N ARG A 119 8.18 3.97 6.69
CA ARG A 119 8.09 2.68 7.39
C ARG A 119 8.15 2.85 8.90
N LYS A 120 9.11 3.65 9.38
CA LYS A 120 9.27 3.94 10.81
C LYS A 120 8.04 4.63 11.40
N GLU A 121 7.44 5.56 10.68
CA GLU A 121 6.23 6.27 11.10
C GLU A 121 4.99 5.39 11.09
N LEU A 122 4.81 4.55 10.06
CA LEU A 122 3.75 3.55 10.02
C LEU A 122 3.86 2.55 11.18
N ASN A 123 5.07 2.09 11.51
CA ASN A 123 5.32 1.20 12.65
C ASN A 123 5.02 1.88 14.00
N LYS A 124 5.16 3.20 14.09
CA LYS A 124 4.75 3.99 15.26
C LYS A 124 3.25 4.28 15.29
N GLY A 125 2.49 3.79 14.31
CA GLY A 125 1.05 3.97 14.22
C GLY A 125 0.61 5.34 13.71
N LYS A 126 1.52 6.16 13.15
CA LYS A 126 1.17 7.48 12.60
C LYS A 126 0.13 7.34 11.49
N GLU A 127 -0.77 8.30 11.41
CA GLU A 127 -1.81 8.29 10.38
C GLU A 127 -1.21 8.63 9.00
N PRO A 128 -1.62 7.92 7.93
CA PRO A 128 -1.14 8.12 6.57
C PRO A 128 -1.17 9.57 6.08
N ILE A 129 -2.22 10.31 6.45
CA ILE A 129 -2.39 11.70 6.05
C ILE A 129 -1.28 12.59 6.63
N ASP A 130 -0.83 12.31 7.85
CA ASP A 130 0.26 13.07 8.48
C ASP A 130 1.61 12.74 7.87
N ILE A 131 1.80 11.49 7.40
CA ILE A 131 2.99 11.10 6.65
C ILE A 131 3.03 11.88 5.33
N ILE A 132 1.92 11.93 4.58
CA ILE A 132 1.83 12.68 3.32
C ILE A 132 1.99 14.19 3.54
N ASN A 133 1.42 14.72 4.61
CA ASN A 133 1.56 16.13 4.96
C ASN A 133 3.02 16.52 5.24
N SER A 134 3.82 15.59 5.77
CA SER A 134 5.25 15.84 6.01
C SER A 134 6.05 16.10 4.71
N TRP A 135 5.53 15.68 3.55
CA TRP A 135 6.20 15.82 2.25
C TRP A 135 5.77 17.05 1.46
N GLN A 136 4.84 17.87 1.95
CA GLN A 136 4.28 18.99 1.17
C GLN A 136 5.37 19.97 0.75
N LYS A 137 6.37 20.23 1.60
CA LYS A 137 7.48 21.12 1.27
C LYS A 137 8.29 20.61 0.07
N ASP A 138 8.64 19.32 0.06
CA ASP A 138 9.42 18.71 -1.03
C ASP A 138 8.58 18.63 -2.32
N LYS A 139 7.29 18.34 -2.20
CA LYS A 139 6.33 18.39 -3.30
C LYS A 139 6.26 19.79 -3.91
N GLU A 140 6.09 20.84 -3.11
CA GLU A 140 6.05 22.22 -3.58
C GLU A 140 7.35 22.62 -4.30
N GLN A 141 8.50 22.23 -3.73
CA GLN A 141 9.79 22.46 -4.37
C GLN A 141 9.88 21.75 -5.72
N PHE A 142 9.49 20.48 -5.80
CA PHE A 142 9.48 19.72 -7.05
C PHE A 142 8.53 20.33 -8.09
N MET A 143 7.35 20.77 -7.65
CA MET A 143 6.36 21.46 -8.50
C MET A 143 6.92 22.76 -9.09
N SER A 144 7.76 23.48 -8.35
CA SER A 144 8.47 24.66 -8.86
C SER A 144 9.55 24.28 -9.86
N VAL A 145 10.40 23.29 -9.53
CA VAL A 145 11.49 22.84 -10.40
C VAL A 145 10.97 22.28 -11.74
N ARG A 146 9.92 21.45 -11.70
CA ARG A 146 9.41 20.78 -12.90
C ARG A 146 8.89 21.74 -13.97
N ARG A 147 8.40 22.94 -13.57
CA ARG A 147 7.86 23.96 -14.51
C ARG A 147 8.84 24.35 -15.61
N LYS A 148 10.14 24.30 -15.32
CA LYS A 148 11.19 24.63 -16.31
C LYS A 148 11.30 23.61 -17.45
N TYR A 149 10.70 22.43 -17.27
CA TYR A 149 10.88 21.27 -18.15
C TYR A 149 9.55 20.70 -18.67
N LEU A 150 8.40 21.32 -18.32
CA LEU A 150 7.10 20.88 -18.83
C LEU A 150 6.96 21.24 -20.31
N MET A 151 6.61 20.25 -21.13
CA MET A 151 6.21 20.43 -22.53
C MET A 151 4.68 20.34 -22.73
N TYR A 152 3.97 19.93 -21.68
CA TYR A 152 2.51 19.82 -21.57
C TYR A 152 2.09 19.91 -20.09
#